data_AF-A0A519ITN7-F1
#
_entry.id   AF-A0A519ITN7-F1
#
_cell.length_a   1.000
_cell.length_b   1.000
_cell.length_c   1.000
_cell.angle_alpha   90.00
_cell.angle_beta   90.00
_cell.angle_gamma   90.00
#
_symmetry.space_group_name_H-M   'P 1'
#
loop_
_entity.id
_entity.type
_entity.pdbx_description
1 polymer ?
#
loop_
_entity_poly.entity_id
_entity_poly.type
_entity_poly.pdbx_seq_one_letter_code
_entity_poly.pdbx_strand_id
1 'polypeptide(L)'
;MAKPPSKTAKPSASKAPPKSGRKGVSEGPGAAFAAQIKDAVAVAEGQPLWMPHRPERNWEKFEGGRKFRVASSYEPAGDQPQAISDLVNGVRDNEMDQVLLGVTGSGKTFTMAKVIEAVQRPALILAHNKTLAAQLYGEF
;
A
#
# COMPACT_ATOMS: atom_id res chain seq x y z
N MET A 1 -53.13 -21.55 24.25
CA MET A 1 -53.47 -20.13 23.94
C MET A 1 -52.16 -19.36 24.07
N ALA A 2 -51.62 -18.61 23.11
CA ALA A 2 -52.19 -17.83 22.03
C ALA A 2 -51.28 -17.82 20.78
N LYS A 3 -51.85 -17.55 19.59
CA LYS A 3 -51.12 -17.00 18.44
C LYS A 3 -52.04 -16.03 17.68
N PRO A 4 -51.55 -14.87 17.21
CA PRO A 4 -52.38 -13.71 16.82
C PRO A 4 -52.80 -13.75 15.33
N PRO A 5 -53.69 -12.83 14.90
CA PRO A 5 -54.53 -13.02 13.72
C PRO A 5 -53.97 -12.43 12.42
N SER A 6 -54.34 -13.07 11.30
CA SER A 6 -54.24 -12.56 9.94
C SER A 6 -55.53 -11.81 9.55
N LYS A 7 -55.41 -10.62 8.93
CA LYS A 7 -56.52 -10.03 8.15
C LYS A 7 -56.02 -9.42 6.84
N THR A 8 -56.34 -10.15 5.77
CA THR A 8 -57.06 -9.76 4.53
C THR A 8 -57.20 -8.27 4.15
N ALA A 9 -57.11 -8.05 2.83
CA ALA A 9 -57.01 -6.79 2.11
C ALA A 9 -58.33 -6.20 1.54
N LYS A 10 -58.20 -4.95 1.03
CA LYS A 10 -59.00 -4.16 0.05
C LYS A 10 -60.32 -3.52 0.53
N PRO A 11 -60.80 -2.37 -0.04
CA PRO A 11 -60.75 -1.92 -1.46
C PRO A 11 -60.24 -0.44 -1.66
N SER A 12 -59.62 0.00 -2.77
CA SER A 12 -60.17 0.40 -4.11
C SER A 12 -61.46 1.25 -4.00
N ALA A 13 -61.65 2.44 -4.55
CA ALA A 13 -60.90 3.35 -5.42
C ALA A 13 -61.60 4.73 -5.37
N SER A 14 -60.92 5.83 -5.71
CA SER A 14 -61.60 6.97 -6.34
C SER A 14 -60.62 7.88 -7.10
N LYS A 15 -60.78 7.85 -8.43
CA LYS A 15 -60.54 8.88 -9.45
C LYS A 15 -59.24 9.70 -9.43
N ALA A 16 -58.46 9.52 -10.49
CA ALA A 16 -57.32 10.33 -10.86
C ALA A 16 -57.72 11.73 -11.40
N PRO A 17 -57.03 12.81 -10.99
CA PRO A 17 -56.85 14.02 -11.76
C PRO A 17 -55.46 14.02 -12.45
N PRO A 18 -55.13 14.99 -13.32
CA PRO A 18 -54.34 14.76 -14.53
C PRO A 18 -52.87 14.47 -14.25
N LYS A 19 -52.27 13.57 -15.03
CA LYS A 19 -50.82 13.36 -15.04
C LYS A 19 -50.13 14.64 -15.53
N SER A 20 -49.66 15.47 -14.61
CA SER A 20 -48.60 16.41 -14.95
C SER A 20 -47.39 15.59 -15.36
N GLY A 21 -46.88 15.85 -16.56
CA GLY A 21 -45.69 15.19 -17.08
C GLY A 21 -44.52 15.45 -16.14
N ARG A 22 -44.22 14.49 -15.26
CA ARG A 22 -42.94 14.48 -14.56
C ARG A 22 -41.87 14.24 -15.61
N LYS A 23 -41.13 15.28 -15.97
CA LYS A 23 -39.84 15.13 -16.66
C LYS A 23 -39.01 14.15 -15.85
N GLY A 24 -38.76 12.98 -16.43
CA GLY A 24 -37.96 11.95 -15.80
C GLY A 24 -36.47 12.29 -15.80
N VAL A 25 -35.71 11.47 -15.08
CA VAL A 25 -34.24 11.51 -14.95
C VAL A 25 -33.54 11.45 -16.33
N SER A 26 -34.25 11.11 -17.40
CA SER A 26 -33.75 11.11 -18.78
C SER A 26 -33.56 12.51 -19.40
N GLU A 27 -34.12 13.57 -18.80
CA GLU A 27 -34.03 14.95 -19.34
C GLU A 27 -33.35 15.94 -18.38
N GLY A 28 -32.77 15.42 -17.29
CA GLY A 28 -32.00 16.24 -16.34
C GLY A 28 -30.54 16.40 -16.74
N PRO A 29 -29.79 17.33 -16.14
CA PRO A 29 -28.35 17.54 -16.40
C PRO A 29 -27.49 16.26 -16.23
N GLY A 30 -27.97 15.29 -15.45
CA GLY A 30 -27.33 13.98 -15.29
C GLY A 30 -27.43 13.06 -16.52
N ALA A 31 -28.37 13.29 -17.43
CA ALA A 31 -28.46 12.53 -18.69
C ALA A 31 -27.28 12.87 -19.62
N ALA A 32 -26.85 14.14 -19.63
CA ALA A 32 -25.63 14.56 -20.33
C ALA A 32 -24.39 13.90 -19.72
N PHE A 33 -24.31 13.82 -18.38
CA PHE A 33 -23.19 13.15 -17.69
C PHE A 33 -23.14 11.64 -17.95
N ALA A 34 -24.29 10.96 -17.95
CA ALA A 34 -24.36 9.52 -18.25
C ALA A 34 -23.99 9.21 -19.71
N ALA A 35 -24.37 10.08 -20.66
CA ALA A 35 -23.93 9.99 -22.05
C ALA A 35 -22.41 10.19 -22.15
N GLN A 36 -21.86 11.18 -21.44
CA GLN A 36 -20.43 11.48 -21.41
C GLN A 36 -19.60 10.36 -20.79
N ILE A 37 -20.12 9.66 -19.77
CA ILE A 37 -19.47 8.46 -19.22
C ILE A 37 -19.47 7.32 -20.23
N LYS A 38 -20.59 7.09 -20.94
CA LYS A 38 -20.64 6.04 -21.97
C LYS A 38 -19.68 6.34 -23.13
N ASP A 39 -19.58 7.60 -23.54
CA ASP A 39 -18.63 8.02 -24.57
C ASP A 39 -17.19 7.90 -24.08
N ALA A 40 -16.90 8.26 -22.82
CA ALA A 40 -15.58 8.09 -22.23
C ALA A 40 -15.19 6.62 -22.05
N VAL A 41 -16.14 5.75 -21.71
CA VAL A 41 -15.94 4.29 -21.62
C VAL A 41 -15.79 3.67 -23.00
N ALA A 42 -16.56 4.09 -24.00
CA ALA A 42 -16.40 3.66 -25.40
C ALA A 42 -15.06 4.11 -25.98
N VAL A 43 -14.56 5.30 -25.58
CA VAL A 43 -13.19 5.73 -25.89
C VAL A 43 -12.16 4.86 -25.17
N ALA A 44 -12.44 4.38 -23.95
CA ALA A 44 -11.51 3.51 -23.21
C ALA A 44 -11.48 2.06 -23.73
N GLU A 45 -12.58 1.53 -24.27
CA GLU A 45 -12.68 0.14 -24.78
C GLU A 45 -11.78 -0.15 -25.99
N GLY A 46 -11.25 0.88 -26.67
CA GLY A 46 -10.31 0.75 -27.79
C GLY A 46 -8.92 1.32 -27.56
N GLN A 47 -8.65 1.90 -26.39
CA GLN A 47 -7.34 2.48 -26.07
C GLN A 47 -6.50 1.44 -25.33
N PRO A 48 -5.22 1.26 -25.73
CA PRO A 48 -4.35 0.33 -25.02
C PRO A 48 -4.26 0.77 -23.56
N LEU A 49 -4.53 -0.17 -22.64
CA LEU A 49 -4.37 0.01 -21.22
C LEU A 49 -2.99 0.63 -20.99
N TRP A 50 -2.91 1.82 -20.37
CA TRP A 50 -1.63 2.43 -20.06
C TRP A 50 -0.80 1.43 -19.25
N MET A 51 0.25 0.89 -19.88
CA MET A 51 1.23 0.06 -19.21
C MET A 51 2.45 0.93 -18.96
N PRO A 52 2.83 1.18 -17.69
CA PRO A 52 4.07 1.88 -17.40
C PRO A 52 5.21 1.15 -18.10
N HIS A 53 6.05 1.86 -18.85
CA HIS A 53 7.23 1.27 -19.46
C HIS A 53 8.10 0.65 -18.36
N ARG A 54 8.14 -0.68 -18.30
CA ARG A 54 9.11 -1.39 -17.48
C ARG A 54 10.35 -1.59 -18.37
N PRO A 55 11.48 -0.94 -18.06
CA PRO A 55 12.68 -1.14 -18.85
C PRO A 55 13.13 -2.61 -18.77
N GLU A 56 13.65 -3.12 -19.89
CA GLU A 56 14.31 -4.42 -19.96
C GLU A 56 15.48 -4.42 -18.96
N ARG A 57 15.44 -5.29 -17.94
CA ARG A 57 16.54 -5.45 -16.98
C ARG A 57 17.61 -6.37 -17.58
N ASN A 58 18.20 -5.93 -18.69
CA ASN A 58 19.25 -6.65 -19.42
C ASN A 58 20.66 -6.46 -18.83
N TRP A 59 20.77 -5.79 -17.69
CA TRP A 59 22.02 -5.63 -16.96
C TRP A 59 22.34 -6.91 -16.21
N GLU A 60 23.57 -7.39 -16.41
CA GLU A 60 24.17 -8.42 -15.57
C GLU A 60 24.15 -7.89 -14.13
N LYS A 61 23.36 -8.51 -13.25
CA LYS A 61 23.38 -8.14 -11.85
C LYS A 61 24.80 -8.40 -11.36
N PHE A 62 25.50 -7.34 -10.96
CA PHE A 62 26.71 -7.49 -10.16
C PHE A 62 26.30 -8.08 -8.80
N GLU A 63 26.07 -9.39 -8.76
CA GLU A 63 26.04 -10.14 -7.50
C GLU A 63 27.44 -10.08 -6.84
N GLY A 64 28.48 -9.73 -7.62
CA GLY A 64 29.82 -9.37 -7.16
C GLY A 64 29.96 -7.89 -6.79
N GLY A 65 29.28 -7.46 -5.73
CA GLY A 65 29.52 -6.16 -5.08
C GLY A 65 30.70 -6.20 -4.11
N ARG A 66 31.24 -5.04 -3.74
CA ARG A 66 32.14 -4.94 -2.57
C ARG A 66 31.35 -5.42 -1.34
N LYS A 67 31.93 -6.31 -0.54
CA LYS A 67 31.28 -6.73 0.70
C LYS A 67 31.06 -5.54 1.62
N PHE A 68 29.84 -5.39 2.13
CA PHE A 68 29.56 -4.41 3.18
C PHE A 68 30.35 -4.80 4.43
N ARG A 69 31.06 -3.83 5.00
CA ARG A 69 31.83 -3.97 6.24
C ARG A 69 31.55 -2.76 7.12
N VAL A 70 31.03 -2.99 8.32
CA VAL A 70 30.76 -1.92 9.28
C VAL A 70 32.07 -1.56 9.97
N ALA A 71 32.53 -0.33 9.78
CA ALA A 71 33.68 0.21 10.47
C ALA A 71 33.22 0.85 11.80
N SER A 72 33.41 0.12 12.90
CA SER A 72 33.08 0.60 14.25
C SER A 72 34.07 0.04 15.27
N SER A 73 34.39 0.82 16.30
CA SER A 73 35.13 0.35 17.48
C SER A 73 34.23 -0.34 18.51
N TYR A 74 32.92 -0.31 18.30
CA TYR A 74 31.93 -0.87 19.22
C TYR A 74 31.42 -2.21 18.71
N GLU A 75 31.24 -3.14 19.64
CA GLU A 75 30.57 -4.41 19.40
C GLU A 75 29.09 -4.33 19.81
N PRO A 76 28.20 -5.12 19.19
CA PRO A 76 26.81 -5.22 19.61
C PRO A 76 26.70 -5.58 21.09
N ALA A 77 25.86 -4.85 21.82
CA ALA A 77 25.69 -5.00 23.26
C ALA A 77 24.21 -4.98 23.68
N GLY A 78 23.93 -5.47 24.89
CA GLY A 78 22.56 -5.59 25.40
C GLY A 78 21.74 -6.54 24.52
N ASP A 79 20.54 -6.13 24.11
CA ASP A 79 19.63 -6.93 23.28
C ASP A 79 19.96 -6.87 21.78
N GLN A 80 20.94 -6.07 21.37
CA GLN A 80 21.30 -5.92 19.96
C GLN A 80 21.74 -7.23 19.28
N PRO A 81 22.59 -8.09 19.87
CA PRO A 81 22.99 -9.35 19.22
C PRO A 81 21.80 -10.25 18.88
N GLN A 82 20.82 -10.33 19.78
CA GLN A 82 19.61 -11.11 19.58
C GLN A 82 18.75 -10.51 18.46
N ALA A 83 18.49 -9.20 18.52
CA ALA A 83 17.72 -8.50 17.50
C ALA A 83 18.36 -8.61 16.09
N ILE A 84 19.69 -8.55 16.00
CA ILE A 84 20.42 -8.75 14.73
C ILE A 84 20.20 -10.17 14.23
N SER A 85 20.37 -11.18 15.08
CA SER A 85 20.18 -12.59 14.70
C SER A 85 18.77 -12.84 14.18
N ASP A 86 17.75 -12.36 14.88
CA ASP A 86 16.34 -12.59 14.53
C ASP A 86 15.99 -11.93 13.19
N LEU A 87 16.40 -10.67 12.99
CA LEU A 87 16.18 -9.97 11.71
C LEU A 87 16.94 -10.62 10.55
N VAL A 88 18.17 -11.08 10.78
CA VAL A 88 18.95 -11.77 9.74
C VAL A 88 18.28 -13.09 9.35
N ASN A 89 17.76 -13.84 10.30
CA ASN A 89 17.04 -15.09 10.04
C ASN A 89 15.74 -14.82 9.27
N GLY A 90 14.92 -13.86 9.70
CA GLY A 90 13.70 -13.48 8.96
C GLY A 90 14.00 -13.09 7.51
N VAL A 91 15.07 -12.32 7.26
CA VAL A 91 15.48 -11.96 5.89
C VAL A 91 15.90 -13.18 5.07
N ARG A 92 16.57 -14.17 5.68
CA ARG A 92 16.99 -15.42 5.02
C ARG A 92 15.82 -16.35 4.74
N ASP A 93 14.81 -16.32 5.61
CA ASP A 93 13.56 -17.08 5.46
C ASP A 93 12.57 -16.40 4.51
N ASN A 94 12.98 -15.32 3.83
CA ASN A 94 12.16 -14.51 2.92
C ASN A 94 10.91 -13.90 3.59
N GLU A 95 10.99 -13.59 4.89
CA GLU A 95 9.98 -12.75 5.53
C GLU A 95 10.01 -11.34 4.92
N MET A 96 8.86 -10.89 4.43
CA MET A 96 8.74 -9.64 3.70
C MET A 96 8.67 -8.42 4.63
N ASP A 97 8.01 -8.57 5.78
CA ASP A 97 7.73 -7.48 6.72
C ASP A 97 8.24 -7.84 8.11
N GLN A 98 9.12 -7.01 8.66
CA GLN A 98 9.70 -7.20 10.00
C GLN A 98 9.77 -5.86 10.73
N VAL A 99 9.64 -5.88 12.07
CA VAL A 99 9.63 -4.68 12.90
C VAL A 99 10.69 -4.78 13.99
N LEU A 100 11.66 -3.84 13.98
CA LEU A 100 12.62 -3.67 15.07
C LEU A 100 12.05 -2.73 16.14
N LEU A 101 11.53 -3.31 17.23
CA LEU A 101 11.11 -2.54 18.39
C LEU A 101 12.32 -2.16 19.24
N GLY A 102 12.63 -0.87 19.32
CA GLY A 102 13.74 -0.37 20.12
C GLY A 102 13.50 1.02 20.67
N VAL A 103 13.88 1.22 21.93
CA VAL A 103 13.81 2.53 22.61
C VAL A 103 14.76 3.55 21.96
N THR A 104 14.58 4.84 22.25
CA THR A 104 15.50 5.89 21.80
C THR A 104 16.87 5.70 22.45
N GLY A 105 17.95 5.84 21.68
CA GLY A 105 19.32 5.66 22.18
C GLY A 105 19.84 4.22 22.21
N SER A 106 19.03 3.21 21.87
CA SER A 106 19.46 1.80 21.87
C SER A 106 20.36 1.38 20.71
N GLY A 107 20.75 2.31 19.82
CA GLY A 107 21.59 2.02 18.65
C GLY A 107 20.85 1.30 17.50
N LYS A 108 19.62 1.72 17.16
CA LYS A 108 18.85 1.15 16.04
C LYS A 108 19.59 1.23 14.70
N THR A 109 20.28 2.34 14.43
CA THR A 109 21.09 2.50 13.21
C THR A 109 22.20 1.46 13.15
N PHE A 110 22.97 1.31 14.24
CA PHE A 110 24.04 0.33 14.33
C PHE A 110 23.54 -1.11 14.20
N THR A 111 22.41 -1.42 14.84
CA THR A 111 21.72 -2.71 14.69
C THR A 111 21.41 -2.99 13.22
N MET A 112 20.81 -2.03 12.51
CA MET A 112 20.50 -2.19 11.09
C MET A 112 21.73 -2.27 10.20
N ALA A 113 22.80 -1.54 10.50
CA ALA A 113 24.06 -1.63 9.77
C ALA A 113 24.65 -3.04 9.86
N LYS A 114 24.60 -3.67 11.05
CA LYS A 114 25.02 -5.06 11.25
C LYS A 114 24.14 -6.07 10.53
N VAL A 115 22.82 -5.84 10.46
CA VAL A 115 21.93 -6.65 9.63
C VAL A 115 22.31 -6.56 8.15
N ILE A 116 22.52 -5.35 7.61
CA ILE A 116 22.93 -5.13 6.22
C ILE A 116 24.28 -5.80 5.91
N GLU A 117 25.25 -5.69 6.82
CA GLU A 117 26.54 -6.39 6.76
C GLU A 117 26.36 -7.93 6.78
N ALA A 118 25.45 -8.47 7.56
CA ALA A 118 25.24 -9.92 7.63
C ALA A 118 24.54 -10.48 6.38
N VAL A 119 23.59 -9.75 5.80
CA VAL A 119 22.79 -10.23 4.65
C VAL A 119 23.44 -9.95 3.30
N GLN A 120 24.35 -8.97 3.22
CA GLN A 120 25.05 -8.58 1.98
C GLN A 120 24.10 -8.24 0.82
N ARG A 121 22.97 -7.61 1.13
CA ARG A 121 21.96 -7.17 0.15
C ARG A 121 21.97 -5.64 0.04
N PRO A 122 21.92 -5.07 -1.18
CA PRO A 122 21.71 -3.64 -1.34
C PRO A 122 20.43 -3.20 -0.62
N ALA A 123 20.53 -2.17 0.22
CA ALA A 123 19.44 -1.68 1.06
C ALA A 123 19.06 -0.24 0.68
N LEU A 124 17.77 0.05 0.76
CA LEU A 124 17.22 1.41 0.65
C LEU A 124 16.66 1.81 2.01
N ILE A 125 17.19 2.88 2.59
CA ILE A 125 16.72 3.42 3.86
C ILE A 125 15.83 4.64 3.56
N LEU A 126 14.58 4.59 4.01
CA LEU A 126 13.61 5.65 3.84
C LEU A 126 13.43 6.39 5.16
N ALA A 127 13.54 7.72 5.12
CA ALA A 127 13.26 8.59 6.24
C ALA A 127 12.08 9.52 5.89
N HIS A 128 11.25 9.84 6.89
CA HIS A 128 10.06 10.65 6.68
C HIS A 128 10.34 12.14 6.46
N ASN A 129 11.58 12.59 6.68
CA ASN A 129 11.99 13.97 6.45
C ASN A 129 13.46 14.07 6.02
N LYS A 130 13.83 15.25 5.51
CA LYS A 130 15.17 15.54 5.00
C LYS A 130 16.24 15.58 6.10
N THR A 131 15.89 16.06 7.29
CA THR A 131 16.84 16.20 8.40
C THR A 131 17.31 14.84 8.91
N LEU A 132 16.39 13.89 9.13
CA LEU A 132 16.71 12.53 9.53
C LEU A 132 17.39 11.76 8.41
N ALA A 133 17.02 12.00 7.15
CA ALA A 133 17.76 11.42 6.02
C ALA A 133 19.24 11.86 6.04
N ALA A 134 19.50 13.15 6.28
CA ALA A 134 20.85 13.68 6.40
C ALA A 134 21.59 13.12 7.61
N GLN A 135 20.91 12.96 8.76
CA GLN A 135 21.49 12.33 9.94
C GLN A 135 21.88 10.88 9.67
N LEU A 136 20.95 10.08 9.13
CA LEU A 136 21.21 8.67 8.78
C LEU A 136 22.35 8.56 7.77
N TYR A 137 22.41 9.46 6.78
CA TYR A 137 23.52 9.50 5.82
C TYR A 137 24.88 9.74 6.50
N GLY A 138 24.94 10.51 7.57
CA GLY A 138 26.17 10.70 8.34
C GLY A 138 26.52 9.52 9.27
N GLU A 139 25.55 8.68 9.61
CA GLU A 139 25.73 7.52 10.50
C GLU A 139 26.12 6.22 9.76
N PHE A 140 25.84 6.11 8.46
CA PHE A 140 26.14 4.95 7.59
C PHE A 140 27.37 5.18 6.71
#